data_AF-A0A412KQ19-F1
#
_entry.id   AF-A0A412KQ19-F1
#
_cell.length_a   1.000
_cell.length_b   1.000
_cell.length_c   1.000
_cell.angle_alpha   90.00
_cell.angle_beta   90.00
_cell.angle_gamma   90.00
#
_symmetry.space_group_name_H-M   'P 1'
#
loop_
_entity.id
_entity.type
_entity.pdbx_description
1 polymer ?
#
loop_
_entity_poly.entity_id
_entity_poly.type
_entity_poly.pdbx_seq_one_letter_code
_entity_poly.pdbx_strand_id
1 'polypeptide(L)'
;MKQRGNQSSAHGFLLLDCLLSVPVLAVMMMALGLLLCTGVHSAFRFWADAELHQEVQMAFRRVVQDAELAYEIQPYATKTGVVFYQHQLPKASGKPKPVQTVYWVHKVNGIRKLVWRDVSQPLTGNYSLAAVEIEAFTCEPVGRGLYELRLAGRSRVTGHRYALSTRVLLPEAKEGKEPAG
;
A
#
# COMPACT_ATOMS: atom_id res chain seq x y z
N MET A 1 -28.04 -76.54 -25.28
CA MET A 1 -26.98 -75.91 -24.45
C MET A 1 -27.30 -74.43 -24.28
N LYS A 2 -27.52 -74.01 -23.03
CA LYS A 2 -28.05 -72.69 -22.65
C LYS A 2 -26.93 -71.88 -22.00
N GLN A 3 -26.26 -71.01 -22.77
CA GLN A 3 -25.44 -69.94 -22.21
C GLN A 3 -26.35 -68.73 -21.94
N ARG A 4 -26.94 -68.66 -20.74
CA ARG A 4 -27.79 -67.53 -20.31
C ARG A 4 -27.47 -67.05 -18.89
N GLY A 5 -26.21 -67.18 -18.47
CA GLY A 5 -25.77 -66.92 -17.09
C GLY A 5 -24.77 -65.78 -16.90
N ASN A 6 -24.16 -65.21 -17.96
CA ASN A 6 -23.02 -64.31 -17.78
C ASN A 6 -23.36 -62.80 -17.90
N GLN A 7 -24.46 -62.42 -18.54
CA GLN A 7 -24.75 -61.00 -18.78
C GLN A 7 -25.26 -60.25 -17.54
N SER A 8 -26.07 -60.88 -16.68
CA SER A 8 -26.65 -60.21 -15.50
C SER A 8 -25.61 -59.92 -14.42
N SER A 9 -24.59 -60.76 -14.29
CA SER A 9 -23.49 -60.57 -13.32
C SER A 9 -22.57 -59.42 -13.75
N ALA A 10 -22.23 -59.36 -15.04
CA ALA A 10 -21.45 -58.27 -15.61
C ALA A 10 -22.15 -56.89 -15.50
N HIS A 11 -23.46 -56.83 -15.74
CA HIS A 11 -24.24 -55.60 -15.57
C HIS A 11 -24.35 -55.19 -14.10
N GLY A 12 -24.52 -56.14 -13.17
CA GLY A 12 -24.54 -55.85 -11.73
C GLY A 12 -23.21 -55.30 -11.22
N PHE A 13 -22.09 -55.83 -11.71
CA PHE A 13 -20.74 -55.33 -11.40
C PHE A 13 -20.53 -53.90 -11.94
N LEU A 14 -20.90 -53.63 -13.19
CA LEU A 14 -20.82 -52.29 -13.77
C LEU A 14 -21.70 -51.26 -13.03
N LEU A 15 -22.88 -51.66 -12.57
CA LEU A 15 -23.76 -50.79 -11.78
C LEU A 15 -23.18 -50.50 -10.40
N LEU A 16 -22.56 -51.49 -9.75
CA LEU A 16 -21.88 -51.32 -8.46
C LEU A 16 -20.67 -50.38 -8.60
N ASP A 17 -19.85 -50.58 -9.63
CA ASP A 17 -18.71 -49.71 -9.93
C ASP A 17 -19.16 -48.28 -10.22
N CYS A 18 -20.26 -48.09 -10.95
CA CYS A 18 -20.84 -46.77 -11.18
C CYS A 18 -21.39 -46.15 -9.88
N LEU A 19 -22.08 -46.95 -9.05
CA LEU A 19 -22.64 -46.53 -7.76
C LEU A 19 -21.54 -46.04 -6.80
N LEU A 20 -20.34 -46.60 -6.88
CA LEU A 20 -19.20 -46.21 -6.05
C LEU A 20 -18.37 -45.08 -6.68
N SER A 21 -18.12 -45.12 -7.98
CA SER A 21 -17.27 -44.14 -8.66
C SER A 21 -17.91 -42.77 -8.82
N VAL A 22 -19.21 -42.68 -9.09
CA VAL A 22 -19.90 -41.40 -9.29
C VAL A 22 -19.89 -40.53 -8.02
N PRO A 23 -20.23 -41.04 -6.81
CA PRO A 23 -20.11 -40.25 -5.59
C PRO A 23 -18.68 -39.83 -5.28
N VAL A 24 -17.69 -40.71 -5.50
CA VAL A 24 -16.27 -40.37 -5.29
C VAL A 24 -15.84 -39.26 -6.23
N LEU A 25 -16.19 -39.35 -7.51
CA LEU A 25 -15.93 -38.29 -8.49
C LEU A 25 -16.61 -36.98 -8.09
N ALA A 26 -17.87 -37.03 -7.63
CA ALA A 26 -18.59 -35.84 -7.17
C ALA A 26 -17.89 -35.17 -5.97
N VAL A 27 -17.42 -35.96 -4.99
CA VAL A 27 -16.65 -35.44 -3.85
C VAL A 27 -15.33 -34.83 -4.30
N MET A 28 -14.61 -35.47 -5.23
CA MET A 28 -13.36 -34.93 -5.77
C MET A 28 -13.58 -33.61 -6.53
N MET A 29 -14.64 -33.52 -7.34
CA MET A 29 -14.99 -32.28 -8.04
C MET A 29 -15.38 -31.17 -7.07
N MET A 30 -16.12 -31.49 -6.01
CA MET A 30 -16.47 -30.54 -4.95
C MET A 30 -15.21 -30.05 -4.21
N ALA A 31 -14.32 -30.97 -3.83
CA ALA A 31 -13.06 -30.64 -3.17
C ALA A 31 -12.16 -29.75 -4.05
N LEU A 32 -12.05 -30.07 -5.35
CA LEU A 32 -11.33 -29.25 -6.32
C LEU A 32 -11.95 -27.86 -6.45
N GLY A 33 -13.28 -27.77 -6.55
CA GLY A 33 -13.99 -26.50 -6.60
C GLY A 33 -13.71 -25.62 -5.38
N LEU A 34 -13.78 -26.20 -4.17
CA LEU A 34 -13.46 -25.49 -2.93
C LEU A 34 -12.02 -25.02 -2.89
N LEU A 35 -11.07 -25.86 -3.33
CA LEU A 35 -9.65 -25.50 -3.38
C LEU A 35 -9.40 -24.34 -4.35
N LEU A 36 -10.04 -24.34 -5.52
CA LEU A 36 -9.92 -23.26 -6.49
C LEU A 36 -10.55 -21.96 -5.97
N CYS A 37 -11.76 -22.02 -5.41
CA CYS A 37 -12.42 -20.84 -4.85
C CYS A 37 -11.62 -20.22 -3.71
N THR A 38 -11.11 -21.03 -2.78
CA THR A 38 -10.28 -20.56 -1.67
C THR A 38 -8.92 -20.06 -2.13
N GLY A 39 -8.32 -20.70 -3.14
CA GLY A 39 -7.08 -20.26 -3.77
C GLY A 39 -7.21 -18.88 -4.41
N VAL A 40 -8.25 -18.67 -5.23
CA VAL A 40 -8.53 -17.37 -5.86
C VAL A 40 -8.79 -16.29 -4.81
N HIS A 41 -9.63 -16.58 -3.82
CA HIS A 41 -9.93 -15.65 -2.73
C HIS A 41 -8.67 -15.24 -1.95
N SER A 42 -7.79 -16.22 -1.68
CA SER A 42 -6.52 -15.97 -0.98
C SER A 42 -5.55 -15.16 -1.84
N ALA A 43 -5.48 -15.42 -3.14
CA ALA A 43 -4.67 -14.66 -4.07
C ALA A 43 -5.10 -13.19 -4.12
N PHE A 44 -6.40 -12.91 -4.21
CA PHE A 44 -6.92 -11.53 -4.17
C PHE A 44 -6.55 -10.80 -2.88
N ARG A 45 -6.68 -11.47 -1.73
CA ARG A 45 -6.27 -10.89 -0.44
C ARG A 45 -4.77 -10.60 -0.39
N PHE A 46 -3.95 -11.54 -0.86
CA PHE A 46 -2.51 -11.36 -0.92
C PHE A 46 -2.12 -10.14 -1.77
N TRP A 47 -2.78 -9.94 -2.92
CA TRP A 47 -2.49 -8.82 -3.82
C TRP A 47 -2.94 -7.48 -3.22
N ALA A 48 -4.10 -7.45 -2.57
CA ALA A 48 -4.55 -6.27 -1.85
C ALA A 48 -3.60 -5.90 -0.69
N ASP A 49 -3.08 -6.88 0.05
CA ASP A 49 -2.09 -6.59 1.08
C ASP A 49 -0.75 -6.13 0.49
N ALA A 50 -0.31 -6.72 -0.63
CA ALA A 50 0.90 -6.28 -1.33
C ALA A 50 0.78 -4.83 -1.81
N GLU A 51 -0.36 -4.44 -2.39
CA GLU A 51 -0.65 -3.07 -2.81
C GLU A 51 -0.63 -2.10 -1.61
N LEU A 52 -1.22 -2.47 -0.46
CA LEU A 52 -1.14 -1.68 0.77
C LEU A 52 0.32 -1.40 1.17
N HIS A 53 1.16 -2.44 1.22
CA HIS A 53 2.57 -2.28 1.58
C HIS A 53 3.29 -1.40 0.55
N GLN A 54 3.07 -1.65 -0.74
CA GLN A 54 3.73 -0.94 -1.83
C GLN A 54 3.39 0.55 -1.81
N GLU A 55 2.11 0.92 -1.78
CA GLU A 55 1.69 2.32 -1.81
C GLU A 55 2.21 3.10 -0.60
N VAL A 56 2.08 2.53 0.61
CA VAL A 56 2.57 3.18 1.83
C VAL A 56 4.10 3.29 1.82
N GLN A 57 4.83 2.25 1.40
CA GLN A 57 6.29 2.29 1.32
C GLN A 57 6.79 3.33 0.30
N MET A 58 6.22 3.36 -0.90
CA MET A 58 6.63 4.32 -1.94
C MET A 58 6.35 5.76 -1.50
N ALA A 59 5.15 6.01 -0.96
CA ALA A 59 4.78 7.31 -0.42
C ALA A 59 5.70 7.72 0.73
N PHE A 60 5.97 6.82 1.67
CA PHE A 60 6.85 7.10 2.80
C PHE A 60 8.28 7.40 2.37
N ARG A 61 8.86 6.58 1.48
CA ARG A 61 10.20 6.81 0.92
C ARG A 61 10.29 8.19 0.26
N ARG A 62 9.28 8.57 -0.52
CA ARG A 62 9.26 9.88 -1.18
C ARG A 62 9.22 11.04 -0.20
N VAL A 63 8.37 10.96 0.84
CA VAL A 63 8.30 11.98 1.90
C VAL A 63 9.63 12.07 2.66
N VAL A 64 10.22 10.94 3.03
CA VAL A 64 11.51 10.89 3.75
C VAL A 64 12.63 11.51 2.91
N GLN A 65 12.73 11.16 1.63
CA GLN A 65 13.71 11.76 0.72
C GLN A 65 13.55 13.29 0.63
N ASP A 66 12.33 13.80 0.53
CA ASP A 66 12.11 15.23 0.48
C ASP A 66 12.37 15.91 1.84
N ALA A 67 12.16 15.21 2.95
CA ALA A 67 12.49 15.69 4.29
C ALA A 67 14.01 15.75 4.55
N GLU A 68 14.78 14.77 4.06
CA GLU A 68 16.26 14.76 4.16
C GLU A 68 16.91 15.93 3.42
N LEU A 69 16.26 16.42 2.36
CA LEU A 69 16.70 17.59 1.59
C LEU A 69 16.22 18.92 2.19
N ALA A 70 15.36 18.87 3.20
CA ALA A 70 14.80 20.07 3.80
C ALA A 70 15.82 20.72 4.74
N TYR A 71 15.85 22.06 4.76
CA TYR A 71 16.51 22.82 5.81
C TYR A 71 15.53 23.23 6.91
N GLU A 72 14.23 23.20 6.62
CA GLU A 72 13.17 23.55 7.56
C GLU A 72 11.90 22.73 7.24
N ILE A 73 11.23 22.30 8.30
CA ILE A 73 9.95 21.57 8.24
C ILE A 73 8.94 22.34 9.06
N GLN A 74 7.77 22.61 8.49
CA GLN A 74 6.66 23.24 9.19
C GLN A 74 5.38 22.42 9.02
N PRO A 75 4.47 22.44 10.02
CA PRO A 75 3.13 21.90 9.84
C PRO A 75 2.39 22.72 8.78
N TYR A 76 1.55 22.04 7.97
CA TYR A 76 0.75 22.75 6.99
C TYR A 76 -0.42 23.46 7.65
N ALA A 77 -0.43 24.80 7.64
CA ALA A 77 -1.37 25.61 8.43
C ALA A 77 -2.86 25.35 8.15
N THR A 78 -3.23 24.98 6.92
CA THR A 78 -4.63 24.86 6.51
C THR A 78 -5.15 23.42 6.43
N LYS A 79 -4.28 22.42 6.43
CA LYS A 79 -4.65 21.01 6.25
C LYS A 79 -3.76 20.11 7.10
N THR A 80 -4.23 18.91 7.40
CA THR A 80 -3.41 17.88 8.05
C THR A 80 -2.28 17.45 7.12
N GLY A 81 -1.09 18.01 7.33
CA GLY A 81 0.03 17.88 6.41
C GLY A 81 1.28 18.61 6.88
N VAL A 82 2.28 18.63 6.03
CA VAL A 82 3.61 19.17 6.30
C VAL A 82 4.14 19.92 5.07
N VAL A 83 4.97 20.92 5.33
CA VAL A 83 5.66 21.73 4.33
C VAL A 83 7.16 21.56 4.56
N PHE A 84 7.86 21.15 3.51
CA PHE A 84 9.32 21.03 3.49
C PHE A 84 9.90 22.18 2.67
N TYR A 85 10.86 22.89 3.26
CA TYR A 85 11.59 23.96 2.60
C TYR A 85 12.97 23.46 2.21
N GLN A 86 13.27 23.50 0.90
CA GLN A 86 14.47 22.96 0.30
C GLN A 86 15.25 24.07 -0.42
N HIS A 87 16.58 23.97 -0.43
CA HIS A 87 17.42 24.83 -1.25
C HIS A 87 17.40 24.34 -2.71
N GLN A 88 17.23 25.25 -3.66
CA GLN A 88 17.40 24.92 -5.08
C GLN A 88 18.89 24.90 -5.43
N LEU A 89 19.34 23.88 -6.18
CA LEU A 89 20.66 23.94 -6.80
C LEU A 89 20.72 25.18 -7.72
N PRO A 90 21.82 25.97 -7.70
CA PRO A 90 21.92 27.15 -8.54
C PRO A 90 21.76 26.76 -10.01
N LYS A 91 20.67 27.19 -10.66
CA LYS A 91 20.62 27.23 -12.13
C LYS A 91 21.51 28.37 -12.59
N ALA A 92 22.19 28.18 -13.72
CA ALA A 92 23.25 29.05 -14.25
C ALA A 92 22.93 30.56 -14.39
N SER A 93 21.70 31.01 -14.15
CA SER A 93 21.39 32.42 -13.92
C SER A 93 20.22 32.57 -12.94
N GLY A 94 20.53 33.01 -11.71
CA GLY A 94 19.51 33.43 -10.75
C GLY A 94 19.87 33.15 -9.29
N LYS A 95 19.43 34.04 -8.39
CA LYS A 95 19.48 33.80 -6.95
C LYS A 95 18.66 32.53 -6.63
N PRO A 96 19.17 31.60 -5.80
CA PRO A 96 18.44 30.38 -5.45
C PRO A 96 17.12 30.77 -4.77
N LYS A 97 15.99 30.34 -5.35
CA LYS A 97 14.68 30.50 -4.73
C LYS A 97 14.42 29.29 -3.83
N PRO A 98 13.83 29.45 -2.64
CA PRO A 98 13.42 28.32 -1.82
C PRO A 98 12.35 27.52 -2.57
N VAL A 99 12.52 26.19 -2.62
CA VAL A 99 11.53 25.27 -3.16
C VAL A 99 10.71 24.74 -1.99
N GLN A 100 9.38 24.84 -2.12
CA GLN A 100 8.45 24.32 -1.12
C GLN A 100 7.82 23.03 -1.65
N THR A 101 7.90 21.98 -0.84
CA THR A 101 7.23 20.70 -1.12
C THR A 101 6.20 20.46 -0.04
N VAL A 102 4.93 20.36 -0.43
CA VAL A 102 3.79 20.22 0.49
C VAL A 102 3.18 18.84 0.36
N TYR A 103 2.96 18.19 1.51
CA TYR A 103 2.26 16.91 1.64
C TYR A 103 1.06 17.08 2.56
N TRP A 104 -0.10 16.55 2.19
CA TRP A 104 -1.27 16.61 3.05
C TRP A 104 -2.22 15.45 2.80
N VAL A 105 -3.03 15.14 3.80
CA VAL A 105 -4.10 14.14 3.68
C VAL A 105 -5.33 14.82 3.09
N HIS A 106 -5.90 14.23 2.04
CA HIS A 106 -7.13 14.71 1.41
C HIS A 106 -8.08 13.56 1.07
N LYS A 107 -9.38 13.83 1.04
CA LYS A 107 -10.40 12.83 0.74
C LYS A 107 -10.67 12.81 -0.77
N VAL A 108 -10.25 11.75 -1.46
CA VAL A 108 -10.51 11.52 -2.88
C VAL A 108 -11.51 10.36 -2.99
N ASN A 109 -12.66 10.59 -3.63
CA ASN A 109 -13.73 9.59 -3.79
C ASN A 109 -14.13 8.88 -2.47
N GLY A 110 -14.21 9.63 -1.37
CA GLY A 110 -14.57 9.05 -0.09
C GLY A 110 -13.41 8.48 0.74
N ILE A 111 -12.21 8.35 0.17
CA ILE A 111 -11.05 7.70 0.78
C ILE A 111 -9.97 8.75 1.09
N ARG A 112 -9.41 8.72 2.30
CA ARG A 112 -8.28 9.59 2.66
C ARG A 112 -7.01 9.11 1.95
N LYS A 113 -6.37 10.00 1.19
CA LYS A 113 -5.14 9.76 0.43
C LYS A 113 -4.09 10.78 0.81
N LEU A 114 -2.83 10.39 0.75
CA LEU A 114 -1.71 11.33 0.83
C LEU A 114 -1.55 11.99 -0.53
N VAL A 115 -1.55 13.32 -0.55
CA VAL A 115 -1.45 14.13 -1.76
C VAL A 115 -0.15 14.91 -1.75
N TRP A 116 0.43 15.06 -2.93
CA TRP A 116 1.61 15.87 -3.20
C TRP A 116 1.35 16.71 -4.44
N ARG A 117 1.57 18.02 -4.34
CA ARG A 117 1.36 19.04 -5.40
C ARG A 117 -0.07 19.18 -5.93
N ASP A 118 -0.67 18.11 -6.41
CA ASP A 118 -1.98 18.10 -7.07
C ASP A 118 -2.86 16.98 -6.52
N VAL A 119 -4.09 17.35 -6.15
CA VAL A 119 -5.12 16.41 -5.66
C VAL A 119 -5.55 15.43 -6.74
N SER A 120 -5.44 15.80 -8.02
CA SER A 120 -5.79 14.94 -9.15
C SER A 120 -4.87 13.71 -9.26
N GLN A 121 -3.67 13.77 -8.66
CA GLN A 121 -2.66 12.72 -8.69
C GLN A 121 -2.17 12.43 -7.27
N PRO A 122 -2.98 11.76 -6.44
CA PRO A 122 -2.57 11.42 -5.08
C PRO A 122 -1.36 10.49 -5.10
N LEU A 123 -0.50 10.61 -4.10
CA LEU A 123 0.70 9.79 -3.96
C LEU A 123 0.38 8.34 -3.58
N THR A 124 -0.82 8.12 -3.04
CA THR A 124 -1.39 6.81 -2.66
C THR A 124 -2.77 6.68 -3.30
N GLY A 125 -3.16 5.49 -3.74
CA GLY A 125 -4.42 5.23 -4.45
C GLY A 125 -4.32 5.19 -5.96
N ASN A 126 -3.15 4.82 -6.49
CA ASN A 126 -2.96 4.64 -7.93
C ASN A 126 -3.51 3.28 -8.41
N TYR A 127 -3.75 2.36 -7.46
CA TYR A 127 -4.30 1.04 -7.72
C TYR A 127 -5.57 0.82 -6.88
N SER A 128 -6.42 -0.11 -7.34
CA SER A 128 -7.79 -0.30 -6.85
C SER A 128 -8.04 -1.61 -6.11
N LEU A 129 -7.04 -2.50 -5.94
CA LEU A 129 -7.27 -3.80 -5.29
C LEU A 129 -7.35 -3.66 -3.78
N ALA A 130 -6.54 -2.80 -3.17
CA ALA A 130 -6.51 -2.61 -1.72
C ALA A 130 -7.37 -1.43 -1.26
N ALA A 131 -7.60 -0.46 -2.16
CA ALA A 131 -8.27 0.80 -1.87
C ALA A 131 -7.68 1.47 -0.62
N VAL A 132 -6.35 1.65 -0.60
CA VAL A 132 -5.58 2.10 0.57
C VAL A 132 -6.12 3.41 1.14
N GLU A 133 -6.50 3.42 2.40
CA GLU A 133 -6.89 4.62 3.14
C GLU A 133 -5.76 5.03 4.08
N ILE A 134 -5.33 6.29 3.99
CA ILE A 134 -4.36 6.86 4.93
C ILE A 134 -5.05 7.19 6.24
N GLU A 135 -4.60 6.51 7.31
CA GLU A 135 -5.14 6.67 8.65
C GLU A 135 -4.40 7.74 9.44
N ALA A 136 -3.08 7.83 9.27
CA ALA A 136 -2.24 8.80 9.96
C ALA A 136 -1.07 9.23 9.08
N PHE A 137 -0.76 10.53 9.12
CA PHE A 137 0.44 11.12 8.56
C PHE A 137 0.89 12.24 9.48
N THR A 138 2.08 12.09 10.09
CA THR A 138 2.63 13.06 11.03
C THR A 138 4.12 13.29 10.79
N CYS A 139 4.58 14.50 11.12
CA CYS A 139 5.99 14.86 11.19
C CYS A 139 6.16 15.75 12.43
N GLU A 140 6.68 15.17 13.50
CA GLU A 140 6.73 15.84 14.80
C GLU A 140 8.18 16.07 15.24
N PRO A 141 8.51 17.25 15.79
CA PRO A 141 9.82 17.49 16.35
C PRO A 141 10.02 16.63 17.61
N VAL A 142 11.09 15.84 17.63
CA VAL A 142 11.46 14.97 18.77
C VAL A 142 12.78 15.37 19.42
N GLY A 143 13.46 16.38 18.87
CA GLY A 143 14.71 16.94 19.37
C GLY A 143 15.15 18.13 18.52
N ARG A 144 16.30 18.73 18.86
CA ARG A 144 16.85 19.87 18.11
C ARG A 144 17.20 19.44 16.68
N GLY A 145 16.42 19.92 15.70
CA GLY A 145 16.57 19.57 14.29
C GLY A 145 16.17 18.14 13.94
N LEU A 146 15.63 17.35 14.88
CA LEU A 146 15.27 15.95 14.67
C LEU A 146 13.74 15.80 14.63
N TYR A 147 13.24 15.21 13.55
CA TYR A 147 11.81 15.01 13.33
C TYR A 147 11.48 13.54 13.18
N GLU A 148 10.40 13.08 13.79
CA GLU A 148 9.84 11.75 13.57
C GLU A 148 8.75 11.83 12.51
N LEU A 149 8.96 11.14 11.38
CA LEU A 149 7.98 10.97 10.32
C LEU A 149 7.23 9.66 10.53
N ARG A 150 5.90 9.71 10.46
CA ARG A 150 5.04 8.52 10.51
C ARG A 150 4.01 8.55 9.40
N LEU A 151 3.79 7.39 8.79
CA LEU A 151 2.72 7.18 7.80
C LEU A 151 2.06 5.83 8.08
N ALA A 152 0.74 5.82 8.20
CA ALA A 152 -0.05 4.61 8.37
C ALA A 152 -1.19 4.55 7.36
N GLY A 153 -1.38 3.37 6.77
CA GLY A 153 -2.47 3.07 5.85
C GLY A 153 -3.23 1.81 6.25
N ARG A 154 -4.45 1.70 5.74
CA ARG A 154 -5.31 0.52 5.86
C ARG A 154 -5.84 0.10 4.49
N SER A 155 -5.82 -1.20 4.21
CA SER A 155 -6.56 -1.77 3.08
C SER A 155 -8.04 -1.81 3.42
N ARG A 156 -8.90 -1.19 2.60
CA ARG A 156 -10.35 -1.26 2.81
C ARG A 156 -10.95 -2.61 2.37
N VAL A 157 -10.18 -3.41 1.65
CA VAL A 157 -10.60 -4.75 1.18
C VAL A 157 -10.26 -5.84 2.20
N THR A 158 -9.05 -5.85 2.74
CA THR A 158 -8.61 -6.85 3.73
C THR A 158 -8.76 -6.38 5.18
N GLY A 159 -8.83 -5.07 5.40
CA GLY A 159 -8.88 -4.46 6.74
C GLY A 159 -7.51 -4.37 7.43
N HIS A 160 -6.47 -4.97 6.84
CA HIS A 160 -5.10 -4.95 7.35
C HIS A 160 -4.53 -3.54 7.36
N ARG A 161 -3.64 -3.31 8.32
CA ARG A 161 -2.99 -2.02 8.57
C ARG A 161 -1.50 -2.17 8.39
N TYR A 162 -0.88 -1.15 7.83
CA TYR A 162 0.56 -1.09 7.67
C TYR A 162 1.04 0.33 7.99
N ALA A 163 2.09 0.42 8.80
CA ALA A 163 2.61 1.68 9.29
C ALA A 163 4.14 1.69 9.22
N LEU A 164 4.69 2.87 8.93
CA LEU A 164 6.12 3.13 8.87
C LEU A 164 6.43 4.37 9.71
N SER A 165 7.60 4.34 10.34
CA SER A 165 8.15 5.47 11.08
C SER A 165 9.65 5.54 10.91
N THR A 166 10.19 6.75 10.80
CA THR A 166 11.63 7.01 10.80
C THR A 166 11.90 8.39 11.39
N ARG A 167 13.17 8.66 11.71
CA ARG A 167 13.61 9.97 12.15
C ARG A 167 14.51 10.60 11.10
N VAL A 168 14.34 11.89 10.86
CA VAL A 168 15.14 12.68 9.92
C VAL A 168 15.77 13.83 10.70
N LEU A 169 17.09 13.97 10.56
CA LEU A 169 17.86 15.07 11.12
C LEU A 169 18.05 16.14 10.04
N LEU A 170 17.62 17.36 10.33
CA LEU A 170 17.86 18.49 9.44
C LEU A 170 19.33 18.92 9.48
N PRO A 171 19.86 19.48 8.37
CA PRO A 171 21.17 20.09 8.37
C PRO A 171 21.24 21.20 9.43
N GLU A 172 22.38 21.32 10.12
CA GLU A 172 22.61 22.46 10.98
C GLU A 172 22.55 23.74 10.15
N ALA A 173 21.78 24.73 10.61
CA ALA A 173 21.79 26.05 10.03
C ALA A 173 23.24 26.55 10.09
N LYS A 174 23.89 26.71 8.94
CA LYS A 174 25.20 27.35 8.90
C LYS A 174 25.02 28.75 9.46
N GLU A 175 25.56 28.98 10.66
CA GLU A 175 25.64 30.30 11.26
C GLU A 175 26.22 31.25 10.20
N GLY A 176 25.42 32.25 9.83
CA GLY A 176 25.87 33.30 8.94
C GLY A 176 27.11 33.93 9.55
N LYS A 177 28.18 34.02 8.75
CA LYS A 177 29.32 34.90 9.04
C LYS A 177 28.80 36.23 9.56
N GLU A 178 29.27 36.61 10.75
CA GLU A 178 29.06 37.91 11.36
C GLU A 178 29.40 39.04 10.38
N PRO A 179 28.69 40.19 10.49
CA PRO A 179 29.03 41.39 9.71
C PRO A 179 30.41 41.89 10.14
N ALA A 180 31.31 42.02 9.17
CA ALA A 180 32.53 42.81 9.36
C ALA A 180 32.13 44.26 9.62
N GLY A 181 32.25 44.68 10.87
CA GLY A 181 32.38 46.08 11.27
C GLY A 181 33.83 46.54 11.14
#